data_AF-A0A1F4PM46-F1
#
_entry.id   AF-A0A1F4PM46-F1
#
_cell.length_a   1.000
_cell.length_b   1.000
_cell.length_c   1.000
_cell.angle_alpha   90.00
_cell.angle_beta   90.00
_cell.angle_gamma   90.00
#
_symmetry.space_group_name_H-M   'P 1'
#
loop_
_entity.id
_entity.type
_entity.pdbx_description
1 polymer ?
#
loop_
_entity_poly.entity_id
_entity_poly.type
_entity_poly.pdbx_seq_one_letter_code
_entity_poly.pdbx_strand_id
1 'polypeptide(L)' 'MTSLSISQLKVNPAKAILASGDYPVAIENRGEVEAYLVGKDLFERLERYVEDFIDKRAVESADFSTAEDFEEVAKKLGI' A
#
# COMPACT_ATOMS: atom_id res chain seq x y z
N MET A 1 -15.25 11.72 6.86
CA MET A 1 -14.34 12.75 7.42
C MET A 1 -13.01 12.54 6.73
N THR A 2 -12.50 13.51 5.99
CA THR A 2 -11.29 13.35 5.17
C THR A 2 -10.04 13.94 5.82
N SER A 3 -10.20 14.81 6.84
CA SER A 3 -9.11 15.28 7.68
C SER A 3 -9.54 15.52 9.14
N LEU A 4 -8.57 15.54 10.05
CA LEU A 4 -8.73 15.92 11.46
C LEU A 4 -7.40 16.45 12.04
N SER A 5 -7.47 17.25 13.09
CA SER A 5 -6.27 17.77 13.77
C SER A 5 -5.60 16.73 14.66
N ILE A 6 -4.29 16.87 14.88
CA ILE A 6 -3.52 16.05 15.81
C ILE A 6 -4.10 16.05 17.24
N SER A 7 -4.73 17.15 17.65
CA SER A 7 -5.43 17.23 18.95
C SER A 7 -6.66 16.32 18.98
N GLN A 8 -7.46 16.30 17.91
CA GLN A 8 -8.64 15.42 17.81
C GLN A 8 -8.24 13.94 17.79
N LEU A 9 -7.14 13.60 17.10
CA LEU A 9 -6.58 12.24 17.10
C LEU A 9 -6.22 11.78 18.52
N LYS A 10 -5.53 12.64 19.29
CA LYS A 10 -5.11 12.33 20.66
C LYS A 10 -6.28 12.19 21.63
N VAL A 11 -7.33 13.00 21.46
CA VAL A 11 -8.52 12.97 22.32
C VAL A 11 -9.37 11.73 22.06
N ASN A 12 -9.54 11.33 20.79
CA ASN A 12 -10.38 10.18 20.44
C ASN A 12 -9.80 9.37 19.28
N PRO A 13 -8.79 8.53 19.53
CA PRO A 13 -8.14 7.73 18.49
C PRO A 13 -9.08 6.69 17.87
N ALA A 14 -10.02 6.13 18.65
CA ALA A 14 -10.98 5.15 18.15
C ALA A 14 -11.86 5.71 17.02
N LYS A 15 -12.34 6.95 17.17
CA LYS A 15 -13.10 7.64 16.13
C LYS A 15 -12.27 7.89 14.87
N ALA A 16 -11.00 8.25 15.02
CA ALA A 16 -10.09 8.46 13.89
C ALA A 16 -9.82 7.14 13.15
N ILE A 17 -9.57 6.06 13.87
CA ILE A 17 -9.34 4.72 13.30
C ILE A 17 -10.56 4.25 12.51
N LEU A 18 -11.76 4.35 13.09
CA LEU A 18 -13.01 4.00 12.40
C LEU A 18 -13.22 4.83 11.13
N ALA A 19 -12.89 6.13 11.17
CA ALA A 19 -13.00 6.99 9.99
C ALA A 19 -12.00 6.64 8.88
N SER A 20 -10.87 6.00 9.22
CA SER A 20 -9.81 5.61 8.27
C SER A 20 -10.03 4.26 7.59
N GLY A 21 -11.14 3.57 7.87
CA GLY A 21 -11.44 2.24 7.33
C GLY A 21 -11.60 2.22 5.81
N ASP A 22 -12.42 3.12 5.28
CA ASP A 22 -12.75 3.14 3.84
C ASP A 22 -11.89 4.11 3.03
N TYR A 23 -11.29 5.11 3.68
CA TYR A 23 -10.49 6.14 3.03
C TYR A 23 -9.40 6.70 3.96
N PRO A 24 -8.22 7.10 3.45
CA PRO A 24 -7.20 7.74 4.27
C PRO A 24 -7.72 9.03 4.91
N VAL A 25 -7.38 9.25 6.18
CA VAL A 25 -7.72 10.47 6.90
C VAL A 25 -6.47 11.31 7.07
N ALA A 26 -6.47 12.53 6.53
CA ALA A 26 -5.36 13.45 6.70
C ALA A 26 -5.29 13.95 8.15
N ILE A 27 -4.08 13.96 8.72
CA ILE A 27 -3.79 14.44 10.06
C ILE A 27 -3.11 15.80 9.94
N GLU A 28 -3.78 16.82 10.47
CA GLU A 28 -3.33 18.20 10.41
C GLU A 28 -2.65 18.64 11.72
N ASN A 29 -1.52 19.32 11.59
CA ASN A 29 -0.85 19.98 12.70
C ASN A 29 -0.65 21.45 12.33
N ARG A 30 -1.21 22.36 13.13
CA ARG A 30 -1.20 23.81 12.87
C ARG A 30 -1.74 24.19 11.48
N GLY A 31 -2.69 23.43 10.96
CA GLY A 31 -3.33 23.66 9.65
C GLY A 31 -2.63 23.00 8.47
N GLU A 32 -1.49 22.35 8.68
CA GLU A 32 -0.74 21.66 7.64
C GLU A 32 -0.93 20.14 7.75
N VAL A 33 -1.09 19.46 6.62
CA VAL A 33 -1.17 17.99 6.58
C VAL A 33 0.24 17.41 6.80
N GLU A 34 0.43 16.71 7.91
CA GLU A 34 1.72 16.09 8.26
C GLU A 34 1.71 14.56 8.16
N ALA A 35 0.53 13.93 8.16
CA ALA A 35 0.40 12.48 8.02
C ALA A 35 -0.95 12.07 7.44
N TYR A 36 -1.06 10.80 7.05
CA TYR A 36 -2.32 10.14 6.74
C TYR A 36 -2.49 8.91 7.62
N LEU A 37 -3.65 8.82 8.27
CA LEU A 37 -4.07 7.60 8.94
C LEU A 37 -4.80 6.72 7.92
N VAL A 38 -4.34 5.47 7.77
CA VAL A 38 -4.91 4.49 6.85
C VAL A 38 -5.27 3.25 7.64
N GLY A 39 -6.49 2.75 7.47
CA GLY A 39 -6.89 1.47 8.02
C GLY A 39 -6.04 0.33 7.46
N LYS A 40 -5.73 -0.67 8.27
CA LYS A 40 -4.85 -1.79 7.89
C LYS A 40 -5.30 -2.45 6.58
N ASP A 41 -6.57 -2.84 6.48
CA ASP A 41 -7.09 -3.55 5.31
C ASP A 41 -7.03 -2.69 4.04
N LEU A 42 -7.23 -1.38 4.18
CA LEU A 42 -7.07 -0.43 3.07
C LEU A 42 -5.60 -0.31 2.66
N PHE A 43 -4.69 -0.24 3.62
CA PHE A 43 -3.25 -0.20 3.37
C PHE A 43 -2.78 -1.45 2.59
N GLU A 44 -3.15 -2.65 3.06
CA GLU A 44 -2.79 -3.91 2.38
C GLU A 44 -3.36 -4.00 0.96
N ARG A 45 -4.57 -3.45 0.72
CA ARG A 45 -5.15 -3.38 -0.62
C ARG A 45 -4.40 -2.42 -1.55
N LEU A 46 -3.95 -1.29 -1.02
CA LEU A 46 -3.15 -0.32 -1.77
C LEU A 46 -1.78 -0.89 -2.13
N GLU A 47 -1.12 -1.54 -1.16
CA GLU A 47 0.15 -2.22 -1.35
C GLU A 47 0.04 -3.28 -2.46
N ARG A 48 -0.91 -4.20 -2.35
CA ARG A 48 -1.13 -5.24 -3.37
C ARG A 48 -1.39 -4.66 -4.76
N TYR A 49 -2.19 -3.60 -4.85
CA TYR A 49 -2.45 -2.94 -6.12
C TYR A 49 -1.18 -2.36 -6.75
N VAL A 50 -0.31 -1.75 -5.93
CA VAL A 50 0.97 -1.19 -6.41
C VAL A 50 1.92 -2.31 -6.83
N GLU A 51 2.02 -3.39 -6.06
CA GLU A 51 2.81 -4.58 -6.40
C GLU A 51 2.34 -5.20 -7.72
N ASP A 52 1.06 -5.52 -7.84
CA ASP A 52 0.45 -6.10 -9.05
C ASP A 52 0.70 -5.20 -10.28
N PHE A 53 0.64 -3.88 -10.10
CA PHE A 53 0.91 -2.91 -11.16
C PHE A 53 2.38 -2.92 -11.60
N ILE A 54 3.31 -2.99 -10.64
CA ILE A 54 4.75 -3.05 -10.92
C ILE A 54 5.10 -4.37 -11.60
N ASP A 55 4.61 -5.50 -11.08
CA ASP A 55 4.86 -6.83 -11.64
C ASP A 55 4.32 -6.94 -13.06
N LYS A 56 3.10 -6.46 -13.29
CA LYS A 56 2.52 -6.42 -14.64
C LYS A 56 3.40 -5.64 -15.60
N ARG A 57 3.88 -4.45 -15.20
CA ARG A 57 4.78 -3.65 -16.04
C ARG A 57 6.11 -4.37 -16.29
N ALA A 58 6.66 -5.05 -15.28
CA ALA A 58 7.89 -5.82 -15.44
C ALA A 58 7.70 -6.91 -16.51
N VAL A 59 6.61 -7.68 -16.45
CA VAL A 59 6.27 -8.71 -17.45
C VAL A 59 6.05 -8.11 -18.84
N GLU A 60 5.31 -7.01 -18.95
CA GLU A 60 5.05 -6.34 -20.22
C GLU A 60 6.33 -5.80 -20.88
N SER A 61 7.32 -5.41 -20.06
CA SER A 61 8.61 -4.86 -20.52
C SER A 61 9.73 -5.89 -20.66
N ALA A 62 9.49 -7.15 -20.29
CA ALA A 62 10.51 -8.20 -20.28
C ALA A 62 10.86 -8.65 -21.71
N ASP A 63 12.15 -8.83 -21.97
CA ASP A 63 12.63 -9.46 -23.20
C ASP A 63 12.62 -11.00 -23.03
N PHE A 64 11.60 -11.63 -23.59
CA PHE A 64 11.45 -13.09 -23.54
C PHE A 64 12.39 -13.83 -24.49
N SER A 65 13.15 -13.13 -25.36
CA SER A 65 14.16 -13.80 -26.19
C SER A 65 15.35 -14.32 -25.37
N THR A 66 15.54 -13.77 -24.17
CA THR A 66 16.56 -14.21 -23.20
C THR A 66 15.98 -15.07 -22.07
N ALA A 67 14.74 -15.56 -22.21
CA ALA A 67 14.10 -16.36 -21.17
C ALA A 67 14.76 -17.74 -21.02
N GLU A 68 14.87 -18.23 -19.79
CA GLU A 68 15.21 -19.63 -19.47
C GLU A 68 13.95 -20.45 -19.20
N ASP A 69 14.01 -21.75 -19.47
CA ASP A 69 12.94 -22.68 -19.10
C ASP A 69 12.80 -22.77 -17.58
N PHE A 70 11.56 -22.61 -17.08
CA PHE A 70 11.30 -22.58 -15.65
C PHE A 70 11.67 -23.89 -14.94
N GLU A 71 11.40 -25.04 -15.57
CA GLU A 71 11.69 -26.35 -14.97
C GLU A 71 13.20 -26.59 -14.86
N GLU A 72 13.97 -26.13 -15.85
CA GLU A 72 15.43 -26.16 -15.76
C GLU A 72 15.97 -25.28 -14.63
N VAL A 73 15.42 -24.08 -14.44
CA VAL A 73 15.81 -23.17 -13.35
C VAL A 73 15.42 -23.73 -11.99
N ALA A 74 14.20 -24.25 -11.84
CA ALA A 74 13.72 -24.86 -10.59
C ALA A 74 14.64 -26.02 -10.17
N LYS A 75 14.97 -26.91 -11.12
CA LYS A 75 15.91 -28.01 -10.90
C LYS A 75 17.30 -27.53 -10.47
N LYS A 76 17.83 -26.44 -11.05
CA LYS A 76 19.12 -25.83 -10.64
C LYS A 76 19.05 -25.29 -9.21
N LEU A 77 17.91 -24.74 -8.80
CA LEU A 77 17.68 -24.16 -7.47
C LEU A 77 17.29 -25.20 -6.41
N GLY A 78 16.97 -26.43 -6.80
CA GLY A 78 16.61 -27.51 -5.88
C GLY A 78 15.23 -27.34 -5.25
N ILE A 79 14.33 -26.63 -5.93
CA ILE A 79 12.91 -26.48 -5.57
C ILE A 79 12.01 -27.24 -6.55
#